data_AF-A0AAJ1WJ32-F1
#
_entry.id   AF-A0AAJ1WJ32-F1
#
_cell.length_a   1.000
_cell.length_b   1.000
_cell.length_c   1.000
_cell.angle_alpha   90.00
_cell.angle_beta   90.00
_cell.angle_gamma   90.00
#
_symmetry.space_group_name_H-M   'P 1'
#
loop_
_entity.id
_entity.type
_entity.pdbx_description
1 polymer ?
#
loop_
_entity_poly.entity_id
_entity_poly.type
_entity_poly.pdbx_seq_one_letter_code
_entity_poly.pdbx_strand_id
1 'polypeptide(L)'
;MNIIQAKGINWGVTIITVAVLVPIATGEIGFKNLLDSLKSPYAWIALISGVVVALLAKSGLVLLENDPHITTALVIGTILAVAVFKGVAVGPLIGAGIAYTLMKLFSFFQGA
;
A
#
# COMPACT_ATOMS: atom_id res chain seq x y z
N MET A 1 -11.69 -21.35 7.77
CA MET A 1 -10.53 -20.88 6.99
C MET A 1 -10.90 -19.83 5.93
N ASN A 2 -11.99 -19.99 5.16
CA ASN A 2 -12.35 -19.09 4.05
C ASN A 2 -12.58 -17.60 4.41
N ILE A 3 -13.07 -17.28 5.61
CA ILE A 3 -13.36 -15.87 5.98
C ILE A 3 -12.07 -15.06 6.14
N ILE A 4 -11.04 -15.66 6.75
CA ILE A 4 -9.75 -14.99 6.98
C ILE A 4 -9.03 -14.77 5.66
N GLN A 5 -9.06 -15.74 4.75
CA GLN A 5 -8.45 -15.60 3.43
C GLN A 5 -9.18 -14.54 2.57
N ALA A 6 -10.50 -14.46 2.65
CA ALA A 6 -11.29 -13.51 1.86
C ALA A 6 -11.32 -12.08 2.43
N LYS A 7 -11.19 -11.90 3.75
CA LYS A 7 -11.33 -10.58 4.42
C LYS A 7 -10.12 -10.14 5.22
N GLY A 8 -9.10 -10.98 5.38
CA GLY A 8 -7.95 -10.71 6.22
C GLY A 8 -7.20 -9.44 5.84
N ILE A 9 -7.02 -9.18 4.54
CA ILE A 9 -6.37 -7.94 4.07
C ILE A 9 -7.22 -6.73 4.44
N ASN A 10 -8.54 -6.76 4.20
CA ASN A 10 -9.44 -5.66 4.54
C ASN A 10 -9.45 -5.37 6.05
N TRP A 11 -9.43 -6.41 6.89
CA TRP A 11 -9.31 -6.23 8.34
C TRP A 11 -7.96 -5.64 8.74
N GLY A 12 -6.86 -6.13 8.17
CA GLY A 12 -5.52 -5.59 8.43
C GLY A 12 -5.42 -4.10 8.08
N VAL A 13 -5.88 -3.72 6.88
CA VAL A 13 -5.92 -2.32 6.44
C VAL A 13 -6.80 -1.48 7.36
N THR A 14 -7.98 -1.98 7.74
CA THR A 14 -8.88 -1.26 8.66
C THR A 14 -8.21 -0.98 10.00
N ILE A 15 -7.53 -1.98 10.58
CA ILE A 15 -6.81 -1.83 11.85
C ILE A 15 -5.69 -0.79 11.72
N ILE A 16 -4.90 -0.85 10.64
CA ILE A 16 -3.84 0.13 10.37
C ILE A 16 -4.42 1.54 10.22
N THR A 17 -5.51 1.70 9.47
CA THR A 17 -6.18 3.00 9.29
C THR A 17 -6.65 3.56 10.62
N VAL A 18 -7.31 2.74 11.46
CA VAL A 18 -7.73 3.16 12.80
C VAL A 18 -6.52 3.63 13.61
N ALA A 19 -5.43 2.85 13.65
CA ALA A 19 -4.23 3.20 14.38
C ALA A 19 -3.63 4.56 13.95
N VAL A 20 -3.62 4.85 12.65
CA VAL A 20 -3.14 6.14 12.12
C VAL A 20 -4.07 7.30 12.48
N LEU A 21 -5.38 7.05 12.61
CA LEU A 21 -6.37 8.07 12.99
C LEU A 21 -6.40 8.37 14.50
N VAL A 22 -5.88 7.47 15.36
CA VAL A 22 -5.83 7.66 16.83
C VAL A 22 -5.27 9.03 17.24
N PRO A 23 -4.05 9.46 16.83
CA PRO A 23 -3.50 10.74 17.27
C PRO A 23 -4.32 11.96 16.81
N ILE A 24 -5.10 11.82 15.73
CA ILE A 24 -6.03 12.86 15.28
C ILE A 24 -7.27 12.87 16.19
N ALA A 25 -7.80 11.69 16.52
CA ALA A 25 -8.97 11.52 17.38
C ALA A 25 -8.70 11.90 18.85
N THR A 26 -7.48 11.68 19.36
CA THR A 26 -7.06 12.06 20.71
C THR A 26 -6.67 13.54 20.83
N GLY A 27 -6.60 14.26 19.72
CA GLY A 27 -6.24 15.67 19.69
C GLY A 27 -4.74 15.97 19.76
N GLU A 28 -3.88 14.94 19.70
CA GLU A 28 -2.42 15.10 19.58
C GLU A 28 -2.05 15.83 18.27
N ILE A 29 -2.79 15.55 17.19
CA ILE A 29 -2.72 16.28 15.92
C ILE A 29 -3.99 17.13 15.77
N GLY A 30 -3.91 18.41 16.17
CA GLY A 30 -5.02 19.34 15.99
C GLY A 30 -5.31 19.67 14.51
N PHE A 31 -6.57 19.99 14.20
CA PHE A 31 -7.03 20.41 12.86
C PHE A 31 -6.19 21.56 12.26
N LYS A 32 -5.68 22.46 13.12
CA LYS A 32 -4.78 23.55 12.73
C LYS A 32 -3.45 23.03 12.20
N ASN A 33 -2.85 22.04 12.84
CA ASN A 33 -1.61 21.40 12.37
C ASN A 33 -1.83 20.69 11.04
N LEU A 34 -3.01 20.11 10.82
CA LEU A 34 -3.40 19.47 9.56
C LEU A 34 -3.53 20.51 8.43
N LEU A 35 -4.16 21.65 8.69
CA LEU A 35 -4.31 22.74 7.72
C LEU A 35 -2.99 23.48 7.45
N ASP A 36 -2.16 23.66 8.48
CA ASP A 36 -0.86 24.32 8.36
C ASP A 36 0.16 23.45 7.65
N SER A 37 0.08 22.11 7.79
CA SER A 37 0.90 21.21 6.99
C SER A 37 0.61 21.35 5.50
N LEU A 38 -0.65 21.56 5.08
CA LEU A 38 -1.01 21.80 3.66
C LEU A 38 -0.38 23.06 3.03
N LYS A 39 0.18 23.98 3.82
CA LYS A 39 0.90 25.15 3.31
C LYS A 39 2.35 24.83 2.91
N SER A 40 2.87 23.67 3.31
CA SER A 40 4.23 23.24 3.01
C SER A 40 4.30 22.48 1.69
N PRO A 41 5.26 22.81 0.79
CA PRO A 41 5.52 22.00 -0.40
C PRO A 41 5.79 20.52 -0.09
N TYR A 42 6.42 20.24 1.06
CA TYR A 42 6.69 18.87 1.51
C TYR A 42 5.41 18.10 1.82
N ALA A 43 4.38 18.77 2.35
CA ALA A 43 3.11 18.11 2.64
C ALA A 43 2.34 17.75 1.36
N TRP A 44 2.46 18.55 0.31
CA TRP A 44 1.90 18.19 -1.00
C TRP A 44 2.56 16.96 -1.59
N ILE A 45 3.89 16.83 -1.46
CA ILE A 45 4.61 15.61 -1.87
C ILE A 45 4.10 14.41 -1.07
N ALA A 46 3.98 14.54 0.25
CA ALA A 46 3.47 13.47 1.11
C ALA A 46 2.02 13.09 0.77
N LEU A 47 1.16 14.08 0.53
CA LEU A 47 -0.25 13.87 0.18
C LEU A 47 -0.40 13.17 -1.16
N ILE A 48 0.29 13.65 -2.20
CA ILE A 48 0.27 13.06 -3.53
C ILE A 48 0.82 11.63 -3.47
N SER A 49 1.93 11.41 -2.77
CA SER A 49 2.50 10.08 -2.56
C SER A 49 1.50 9.13 -1.88
N GLY A 50 0.82 9.59 -0.82
CA GLY A 50 -0.21 8.81 -0.14
C GLY A 50 -1.38 8.43 -1.06
N VAL A 51 -1.85 9.38 -1.89
CA VAL A 51 -2.89 9.12 -2.89
C VAL A 51 -2.44 8.08 -3.91
N VAL A 52 -1.23 8.23 -4.46
CA VAL A 52 -0.67 7.29 -5.44
C VAL A 52 -0.55 5.89 -4.84
N VAL A 53 0.01 5.76 -3.63
CA VAL A 53 0.16 4.46 -2.96
C VAL A 53 -1.21 3.81 -2.69
N ALA A 54 -2.23 4.58 -2.29
CA ALA A 54 -3.58 4.06 -2.09
C ALA A 54 -4.18 3.51 -3.40
N LEU A 55 -3.97 4.20 -4.52
CA LEU A 55 -4.44 3.74 -5.84
C LEU A 55 -3.69 2.48 -6.33
N LEU A 56 -2.38 2.42 -6.09
CA LEU A 56 -1.57 1.23 -6.36
C LEU A 56 -2.08 0.06 -5.53
N ALA A 57 -2.26 0.25 -4.22
CA ALA A 57 -2.76 -0.79 -3.31
C ALA A 57 -4.12 -1.34 -3.76
N LYS A 58 -5.06 -0.47 -4.16
CA LYS A 58 -6.37 -0.89 -4.71
C LYS A 58 -6.22 -1.82 -5.92
N SER A 59 -5.32 -1.48 -6.85
CA SER A 59 -5.06 -2.30 -8.04
C SER A 59 -4.32 -3.59 -7.71
N GLY A 60 -3.45 -3.55 -6.69
CA GLY A 60 -2.72 -4.69 -6.16
C GLY A 60 -3.62 -5.75 -5.52
N LEU A 61 -4.72 -5.34 -4.86
CA LEU A 61 -5.71 -6.29 -4.31
C LEU A 61 -6.27 -7.21 -5.41
N VAL A 62 -6.63 -6.62 -6.55
CA VAL A 62 -7.15 -7.38 -7.70
C VAL A 62 -6.11 -8.39 -8.18
N LEU A 63 -4.84 -8.01 -8.23
CA LEU A 63 -3.77 -8.92 -8.65
C LEU A 63 -3.57 -10.07 -7.66
N LEU A 64 -3.58 -9.78 -6.36
CA LEU A 64 -3.41 -10.79 -5.31
C LEU A 64 -4.58 -11.78 -5.25
N GLU A 65 -5.80 -11.32 -5.53
CA GLU A 65 -6.99 -12.17 -5.56
C GLU A 65 -7.03 -13.10 -6.79
N ASN A 66 -6.51 -12.64 -7.93
CA ASN A 66 -6.60 -13.38 -9.20
C ASN A 66 -5.37 -14.26 -9.51
N ASP A 67 -4.18 -13.92 -8.99
CA ASP A 67 -2.95 -14.66 -9.26
C ASP A 67 -2.16 -15.03 -7.97
N PRO A 68 -2.37 -16.25 -7.45
CA PRO A 68 -1.62 -16.78 -6.31
C PRO A 68 -0.12 -16.96 -6.58
N HIS A 69 0.28 -17.16 -7.83
CA HIS A 69 1.69 -17.34 -8.19
C HIS A 69 2.46 -16.03 -8.04
N ILE A 70 1.88 -14.93 -8.53
CA ILE A 70 2.44 -13.59 -8.34
C ILE A 70 2.48 -13.22 -6.86
N THR A 71 1.44 -13.55 -6.09
CA THR A 71 1.43 -13.36 -4.63
C THR A 71 2.62 -14.04 -3.97
N THR A 72 2.92 -15.28 -4.37
CA THR A 72 4.05 -16.06 -3.83
C THR A 72 5.39 -15.42 -4.20
N ALA A 73 5.56 -15.01 -5.46
CA ALA A 73 6.77 -14.33 -5.92
C ALA A 73 7.02 -13.00 -5.17
N LEU A 74 5.96 -12.23 -4.91
CA LEU A 74 6.03 -10.98 -4.13
C LEU A 74 6.44 -11.25 -2.69
N VAL A 75 5.87 -12.27 -2.03
CA VAL A 75 6.24 -12.64 -0.66
C VAL A 75 7.72 -13.02 -0.59
N ILE A 76 8.21 -13.85 -1.52
CA ILE A 76 9.63 -14.22 -1.60
C ILE A 76 10.51 -12.98 -1.78
N GLY A 77 10.13 -12.06 -2.67
CA GLY A 77 10.84 -10.79 -2.87
C GLY A 77 10.92 -9.96 -1.59
N THR A 78 9.82 -9.85 -0.84
CA THR A 78 9.81 -9.13 0.44
C THR A 78 10.69 -9.81 1.51
N ILE A 79 10.70 -11.13 1.58
CA ILE A 79 11.56 -11.89 2.50
C ILE A 79 13.03 -11.65 2.17
N LEU A 80 13.40 -11.72 0.89
CA LEU A 80 14.77 -11.44 0.44
C LEU A 80 15.20 -10.02 0.77
N ALA A 81 14.32 -9.03 0.57
CA ALA A 81 14.59 -7.63 0.92
C ALA A 81 14.89 -7.47 2.42
N VAL A 82 14.09 -8.10 3.28
CA VAL A 82 14.30 -8.05 4.74
C VAL A 82 15.58 -8.79 5.14
N ALA A 83 15.78 -10.00 4.62
CA ALA A 83 16.87 -10.88 5.03
C ALA A 83 18.25 -10.38 4.57
N VAL A 84 18.34 -9.86 3.35
CA VAL A 84 19.62 -9.49 2.71
C VAL A 84 19.90 -7.99 2.84
N PHE A 85 18.89 -7.15 2.66
CA PHE A 85 19.04 -5.69 2.59
C PHE A 85 18.62 -4.98 3.89
N LYS A 86 18.25 -5.73 4.94
CA LYS A 86 17.72 -5.18 6.20
C LYS A 86 16.48 -4.29 5.98
N GLY A 87 15.69 -4.60 4.96
CA GLY A 87 14.43 -3.92 4.67
C GLY A 87 13.36 -4.18 5.73
N VAL A 88 12.20 -3.51 5.59
CA VAL A 88 11.05 -3.68 6.48
C VAL A 88 9.94 -4.44 5.76
N ALA A 89 9.34 -5.43 6.44
CA ALA A 89 8.21 -6.17 5.91
C ALA A 89 6.95 -5.30 5.91
N VAL A 90 6.54 -4.82 4.73
CA VAL A 90 5.33 -3.99 4.52
C VAL A 90 4.15 -4.77 3.93
N GLY A 91 4.29 -6.09 3.78
CA GLY A 91 3.28 -6.95 3.17
C GLY A 91 3.25 -6.87 1.63
N PRO A 92 2.53 -7.80 0.96
CA PRO A 92 2.58 -7.92 -0.49
C PRO A 92 1.74 -6.86 -1.23
N LEU A 93 0.86 -6.11 -0.54
CA LEU A 93 -0.15 -5.24 -1.13
C LEU A 93 0.44 -4.10 -1.99
N ILE A 94 1.42 -3.38 -1.44
CA ILE A 94 2.06 -2.27 -2.17
C ILE A 94 2.88 -2.81 -3.35
N GLY A 95 3.64 -3.89 -3.12
CA GLY A 95 4.40 -4.57 -4.17
C GLY A 95 3.51 -5.06 -5.31
N ALA A 96 2.34 -5.63 -4.99
CA ALA A 96 1.34 -6.04 -5.96
C ALA A 96 0.80 -4.87 -6.78
N GLY A 97 0.56 -3.72 -6.15
CA GLY A 97 0.12 -2.51 -6.85
C GLY A 97 1.15 -2.00 -7.86
N ILE A 98 2.42 -1.98 -7.46
CA ILE A 98 3.54 -1.61 -8.34
C ILE A 98 3.67 -2.62 -9.48
N ALA A 99 3.70 -3.92 -9.17
CA ALA A 99 3.79 -4.99 -10.16
C ALA A 99 2.64 -4.92 -11.18
N TYR A 100 1.40 -4.75 -10.71
CA TYR A 100 0.22 -4.57 -11.56
C TYR A 100 0.40 -3.40 -12.53
N THR A 101 0.85 -2.26 -12.02
CA THR A 101 1.03 -1.04 -12.82
C THR A 101 2.13 -1.22 -13.87
N LEU A 102 3.25 -1.84 -13.50
CA LEU A 102 4.34 -2.13 -14.41
C LEU A 102 3.94 -3.16 -15.48
N MET A 103 3.21 -4.22 -15.11
CA MET A 103 2.72 -5.21 -16.07
C MET A 103 1.75 -4.59 -17.06
N LYS A 104 0.84 -3.72 -16.58
CA LYS A 104 -0.10 -2.98 -17.45
C LYS A 104 0.62 -2.00 -18.37
N LEU A 105 1.67 -1.35 -17.88
CA LEU A 105 2.50 -0.46 -18.69
C LEU A 105 3.27 -1.26 -19.76
N PHE A 106 3.85 -2.39 -19.39
CA PHE A 106 4.58 -3.25 -20.30
C PHE A 106 3.68 -3.85 -21.39
N SER A 107 2.48 -4.30 -21.02
CA SER A 107 1.50 -4.80 -22.00
C SER A 107 0.99 -3.70 -22.93
N PHE A 108 0.87 -2.46 -22.45
CA PHE A 108 0.55 -1.31 -23.30
C PHE A 108 1.63 -1.04 -24.35
N PHE A 109 2.92 -1.19 -23.99
CA PHE A 109 4.03 -1.03 -24.93
C PHE A 109 4.25 -2.22 -25.86
N GLN A 110 3.84 -3.43 -25.47
CA GLN A 110 3.83 -4.61 -26.37
C GLN A 110 2.57 -4.69 -27.24
N GLY A 111 1.59 -3.79 -27.03
CA GLY A 111 0.29 -3.76 -27.69
C GLY A 111 0.08 -2.56 -28.61
N ALA A 112 1.15 -2.05 -29.22
CA ALA A 112 1.14 -1.37 -30.53
C ALA A 112 1.79 -2.30 -31.56
#